data_AF-A0A0C2JAX5-F1
#
_entry.id   AF-A0A0C2JAX5-F1
#
_cell.length_a   1.000
_cell.length_b   1.000
_cell.length_c   1.000
_cell.angle_alpha   90.00
_cell.angle_beta   90.00
_cell.angle_gamma   90.00
#
_symmetry.space_group_name_H-M   'P 1'
#
loop_
_entity.id
_entity.type
_entity.pdbx_description
1 polymer ?
#
loop_
_entity_poly.entity_id
_entity_poly.type
_entity_poly.pdbx_seq_one_letter_code
_entity_poly.pdbx_strand_id
1 'polypeptide(L)'
;MYKQTSDNSPLDKYYQLVEKAQNLQLYVGDEGRHILTLESIEAYLEVAEFAEANELEYRKIIFGYEEASQMLYDIDENRAIECFRMSIDTYVKHGDINKAIQRCIQYGYAIKSETD
;
A
#
# COMPACT_ATOMS: atom_id res chain seq x y z
N MET A 1 16.80 -36.35 5.52
CA MET A 1 15.37 -36.01 5.36
C MET A 1 15.12 -34.70 6.07
N TYR A 2 15.15 -33.57 5.36
CA TYR A 2 14.76 -32.28 5.96
C TYR A 2 13.25 -32.12 5.80
N LYS A 3 12.53 -32.07 6.91
CA LYS A 3 11.15 -31.57 6.94
C LYS A 3 11.21 -30.05 6.79
N GLN A 4 11.04 -29.56 5.56
CA GLN A 4 10.61 -28.18 5.34
C GLN A 4 9.12 -28.13 5.60
N THR A 5 8.77 -27.73 6.82
CA THR A 5 7.44 -27.28 7.19
C THR A 5 7.65 -25.95 7.90
N SER A 6 7.86 -24.87 7.14
CA SER A 6 7.54 -23.55 7.69
C SER A 6 6.12 -23.26 7.25
N ASP A 7 5.17 -23.66 8.09
CA ASP A 7 3.89 -22.94 8.15
C ASP A 7 4.24 -21.53 8.64
N ASN A 8 4.70 -20.68 7.72
CA ASN A 8 4.96 -19.28 8.04
C ASN A 8 3.61 -18.68 8.41
N SER A 9 3.52 -18.09 9.61
CA SER A 9 2.31 -17.40 10.06
C SER A 9 1.86 -16.42 8.97
N PRO A 10 0.55 -16.16 8.81
CA PRO A 10 0.09 -15.07 7.93
C PRO A 10 0.84 -13.76 8.19
N LEU A 11 1.23 -13.50 9.43
CA LEU A 11 2.05 -12.34 9.78
C LEU A 11 3.48 -12.39 9.20
N ASP A 12 4.13 -13.55 9.17
CA ASP A 12 5.46 -13.71 8.58
C ASP A 12 5.41 -13.53 7.07
N LYS A 13 4.38 -14.11 6.42
CA LYS A 13 4.11 -13.94 4.99
C LYS A 13 3.85 -12.47 4.65
N TYR A 14 3.09 -11.76 5.48
CA TYR A 14 2.86 -10.33 5.34
C TYR A 14 4.18 -9.55 5.31
N TYR A 15 5.09 -9.79 6.26
CA TYR A 15 6.37 -9.08 6.29
C TYR A 15 7.28 -9.41 5.11
N GLN A 16 7.24 -10.66 4.60
CA GLN A 16 7.94 -11.02 3.36
C GLN A 16 7.41 -10.27 2.14
N LEU A 17 6.09 -10.06 2.06
CA LEU A 17 5.48 -9.26 0.98
C LEU A 17 5.88 -7.78 1.09
N VAL A 18 5.88 -7.22 2.31
CA VAL A 18 6.35 -5.85 2.56
C VAL A 18 7.81 -5.68 2.15
N GLU A 19 8.69 -6.60 2.55
CA GLU A 19 10.11 -6.57 2.19
C GLU A 19 10.32 -6.63 0.68
N LYS A 20 9.57 -7.49 -0.02
CA LYS A 20 9.58 -7.56 -1.50
C LYS A 20 9.18 -6.23 -2.13
N ALA A 21 8.08 -5.62 -1.68
CA ALA A 21 7.58 -4.35 -2.23
C ALA A 21 8.60 -3.20 -2.03
N GLN A 22 9.20 -3.13 -0.85
CA GLN A 22 10.25 -2.16 -0.51
C GLN A 22 11.52 -2.35 -1.35
N ASN A 23 11.96 -3.59 -1.54
CA ASN A 23 13.13 -3.87 -2.36
C ASN A 23 12.91 -3.41 -3.81
N LEU A 24 11.74 -3.68 -4.40
CA LEU A 24 11.38 -3.21 -5.75
C LEU A 24 11.42 -1.67 -5.85
N GLN A 25 10.99 -0.97 -4.79
CA GLN A 25 11.06 0.50 -4.71
C GLN A 25 12.50 1.04 -4.69
N LEU A 26 13.44 0.34 -4.06
CA LEU A 26 14.84 0.76 -3.94
C LEU A 26 15.66 0.55 -5.22
N TYR A 27 15.25 -0.35 -6.12
CA TYR A 27 15.96 -0.62 -7.38
C TYR A 27 15.72 0.44 -8.48
N VAL A 28 15.08 1.55 -8.15
CA VAL A 28 14.81 2.68 -9.05
C VAL A 28 16.12 3.47 -9.33
N GLY A 29 16.98 2.90 -10.19
CA GLY A 29 18.12 3.59 -10.82
C GLY A 29 17.73 4.31 -12.13
N ASP A 30 18.54 5.28 -12.56
CA ASP A 30 18.18 6.37 -13.50
C ASP A 30 17.71 5.98 -14.92
N GLU A 31 17.72 4.71 -15.34
CA GLU A 31 17.18 4.29 -16.63
C GLU A 31 16.32 3.02 -16.44
N GLY A 32 15.00 3.19 -16.29
CA GLY A 32 14.03 2.11 -16.03
C GLY A 32 12.90 2.44 -15.05
N ARG A 33 12.89 3.67 -14.53
CA ARG A 33 12.04 4.18 -13.43
C ARG A 33 10.61 3.63 -13.40
N HIS A 34 9.84 3.81 -14.48
CA HIS A 34 8.41 3.49 -14.46
C HIS A 34 8.06 2.01 -14.29
N ILE A 35 8.84 1.07 -14.84
CA ILE A 35 8.49 -0.36 -14.77
C ILE A 35 8.65 -0.88 -13.34
N LEU A 36 9.79 -0.59 -12.70
CA LEU A 36 10.05 -1.01 -11.31
C LEU A 36 9.12 -0.29 -10.32
N THR A 37 8.74 0.95 -10.61
CA THR A 37 7.72 1.66 -9.82
C THR A 37 6.36 0.96 -9.91
N LEU A 38 5.93 0.53 -11.10
CA LEU A 38 4.68 -0.23 -11.26
C LEU A 38 4.72 -1.58 -10.54
N GLU A 39 5.83 -2.33 -10.63
CA GLU A 39 5.97 -3.60 -9.90
C GLU A 39 5.92 -3.42 -8.38
N SER A 40 6.53 -2.35 -7.86
CA SER A 40 6.46 -2.00 -6.44
C SER A 40 5.04 -1.59 -6.02
N ILE A 41 4.33 -0.81 -6.84
CA ILE A 41 2.92 -0.45 -6.63
C ILE A 41 2.07 -1.72 -6.50
N GLU A 42 2.15 -2.63 -7.48
CA GLU A 42 1.37 -3.87 -7.45
C GLU A 42 1.73 -4.74 -6.23
N ALA A 43 3.00 -4.77 -5.82
CA ALA A 43 3.42 -5.49 -4.63
C ALA A 43 2.84 -4.87 -3.33
N TYR A 44 2.71 -3.55 -3.24
CA TYR A 44 2.05 -2.91 -2.10
C TYR A 44 0.53 -3.12 -2.09
N LEU A 45 -0.11 -3.20 -3.26
CA LEU A 45 -1.52 -3.61 -3.35
C LEU A 45 -1.70 -5.07 -2.89
N GLU A 46 -0.81 -5.98 -3.31
CA GLU A 46 -0.77 -7.37 -2.84
C GLU A 46 -0.63 -7.45 -1.31
N VAL A 47 0.20 -6.58 -0.70
CA VAL A 47 0.33 -6.48 0.76
C VAL A 47 -1.00 -6.12 1.44
N ALA A 48 -1.72 -5.13 0.91
CA ALA A 48 -3.00 -4.68 1.47
C ALA A 48 -4.07 -5.77 1.36
N GLU A 49 -4.24 -6.35 0.16
CA GLU A 49 -5.20 -7.42 -0.11
C GLU A 49 -4.90 -8.67 0.73
N PHE A 50 -3.63 -9.05 0.87
CA PHE A 50 -3.23 -10.16 1.70
C PHE A 50 -3.56 -9.92 3.17
N ALA A 51 -3.31 -8.71 3.68
CA ALA A 51 -3.64 -8.35 5.06
C ALA A 51 -5.16 -8.40 5.31
N GLU A 52 -5.97 -7.92 4.37
CA GLU A 52 -7.44 -7.97 4.48
C GLU A 52 -7.94 -9.42 4.44
N ALA A 53 -7.48 -10.22 3.47
CA ALA A 53 -7.89 -11.61 3.29
C ALA A 53 -7.51 -12.53 4.46
N ASN A 54 -6.49 -12.16 5.24
CA ASN A 54 -6.03 -12.92 6.41
C ASN A 54 -6.42 -12.28 7.74
N GLU A 55 -7.36 -11.32 7.73
CA GLU A 55 -7.88 -10.65 8.94
C GLU A 55 -6.76 -10.07 9.84
N LEU A 56 -5.69 -9.58 9.21
CA LEU A 56 -4.62 -8.93 9.94
C LEU A 56 -5.08 -7.57 10.46
N GLU A 57 -4.32 -7.05 11.43
CA GLU A 57 -4.58 -5.74 12.02
C GLU A 57 -4.69 -4.66 10.95
N TYR A 58 -5.79 -3.90 10.95
CA TYR A 58 -6.22 -3.06 9.82
C TYR A 58 -5.20 -2.00 9.38
N ARG A 59 -4.28 -1.55 10.25
CA ARG A 59 -3.20 -0.63 9.85
C ARG A 59 -2.23 -1.27 8.85
N LYS A 60 -2.17 -2.60 8.79
CA LYS A 60 -1.40 -3.34 7.77
C LYS A 60 -2.03 -3.25 6.38
N ILE A 61 -3.37 -3.25 6.32
CA ILE A 61 -4.12 -3.01 5.08
C ILE A 61 -3.86 -1.57 4.61
N ILE A 62 -4.01 -0.61 5.54
CA ILE A 62 -3.77 0.81 5.28
C ILE A 62 -2.36 1.06 4.75
N PHE A 63 -1.35 0.44 5.34
CA PHE A 63 0.05 0.59 4.92
C PHE A 63 0.23 0.31 3.42
N GLY A 64 -0.29 -0.81 2.91
CA GLY A 64 -0.17 -1.14 1.48
C GLY A 64 -0.85 -0.12 0.58
N TYR A 65 -2.08 0.30 0.90
CA TYR A 65 -2.78 1.32 0.11
C TYR A 65 -2.10 2.70 0.18
N GLU A 66 -1.56 3.10 1.33
CA GLU A 66 -0.88 4.38 1.49
C GLU A 66 0.43 4.44 0.70
N GLU A 67 1.25 3.39 0.71
CA GLU A 67 2.48 3.33 -0.09
C GLU A 67 2.17 3.30 -1.59
N ALA A 68 1.22 2.46 -2.02
CA ALA A 68 0.80 2.38 -3.42
C ALA A 68 0.26 3.74 -3.93
N SER A 69 -0.59 4.40 -3.14
CA SER A 69 -1.17 5.71 -3.50
C SER A 69 -0.13 6.80 -3.70
N GLN A 70 0.91 6.85 -2.86
CA GLN A 70 1.98 7.85 -2.97
C GLN A 70 2.80 7.64 -4.24
N MET A 71 3.08 6.39 -4.60
CA MET A 71 3.81 6.07 -5.83
C MET A 71 2.96 6.30 -7.09
N LEU A 72 1.65 6.03 -7.00
CA LEU A 72 0.70 6.26 -8.08
C LEU A 72 0.42 7.74 -8.33
N TYR A 73 0.64 8.61 -7.34
CA TYR A 73 0.28 10.01 -7.41
C TYR A 73 0.80 10.70 -8.68
N ASP A 74 2.08 10.53 -8.98
CA ASP A 74 2.74 11.15 -10.16
C ASP A 74 2.53 10.36 -11.48
N ILE A 75 1.88 9.18 -11.42
CA ILE A 75 1.78 8.23 -12.55
C ILE A 75 0.35 8.12 -13.05
N ASP A 76 -0.59 7.92 -12.13
CA ASP A 76 -2.00 7.70 -12.39
C ASP A 76 -2.81 8.19 -11.17
N GLU A 77 -3.19 9.46 -11.23
CA GLU A 77 -3.97 10.14 -10.20
C GLU A 77 -5.27 9.40 -9.87
N ASN A 78 -5.94 8.80 -10.86
CA ASN A 78 -7.22 8.10 -10.63
C ASN A 78 -7.01 6.86 -9.77
N ARG A 79 -5.96 6.08 -10.04
CA ARG A 79 -5.60 4.92 -9.22
C ARG A 79 -5.08 5.34 -7.83
N ALA A 80 -4.37 6.46 -7.73
CA ALA A 80 -3.97 7.02 -6.45
C ALA A 80 -5.20 7.38 -5.60
N ILE A 81 -6.20 8.06 -6.19
CA ILE A 81 -7.47 8.40 -5.55
C ILE A 81 -8.20 7.15 -5.05
N GLU A 82 -8.23 6.07 -5.85
CA GLU A 82 -8.83 4.81 -5.43
C GLU A 82 -8.13 4.23 -4.20
N CYS A 83 -6.81 4.19 -4.18
CA CYS A 83 -6.03 3.72 -3.03
C CYS A 83 -6.27 4.59 -1.78
N PHE A 84 -6.31 5.91 -1.93
CA PHE A 84 -6.65 6.82 -0.84
C PHE A 84 -8.04 6.52 -0.25
N ARG A 85 -9.03 6.28 -1.11
CA ARG A 85 -10.38 5.89 -0.69
C ARG A 85 -10.39 4.56 0.04
N MET A 86 -9.67 3.55 -0.44
CA MET A 86 -9.55 2.25 0.23
C MET A 86 -8.92 2.36 1.63
N SER A 87 -7.91 3.22 1.79
CA SER A 87 -7.33 3.52 3.10
C SER A 87 -8.33 4.20 4.05
N ILE A 88 -9.05 5.23 3.56
CA ILE A 88 -10.09 5.94 4.33
C ILE A 88 -11.23 5.00 4.74
N ASP A 89 -11.73 4.20 3.80
CA ASP A 89 -12.83 3.25 4.05
C ASP A 89 -12.41 2.20 5.08
N THR A 90 -11.15 1.74 5.05
CA THR A 90 -10.60 0.84 6.06
C THR A 90 -10.62 1.49 7.46
N TYR A 91 -10.22 2.76 7.60
CA TYR A 91 -10.35 3.48 8.87
C TYR A 91 -11.81 3.59 9.35
N VAL A 92 -12.74 3.90 8.45
CA VAL A 92 -14.17 4.00 8.76
C VAL A 92 -14.74 2.66 9.22
N LYS A 93 -14.44 1.57 8.49
CA LYS A 93 -14.87 0.20 8.81
C LYS A 93 -14.43 -0.22 10.23
N HIS A 94 -13.26 0.23 10.67
CA HIS A 94 -12.69 -0.12 11.98
C HIS A 94 -12.97 0.94 13.08
N GLY A 95 -13.79 1.96 12.79
CA GLY A 95 -14.24 2.95 13.76
C GLY A 95 -13.23 4.04 14.10
N ASP A 96 -12.08 4.12 13.43
CA ASP A 96 -11.09 5.19 13.63
C ASP A 96 -11.43 6.42 12.77
N ILE A 97 -12.57 7.03 13.10
CA ILE A 97 -13.18 8.11 12.33
C ILE A 97 -12.29 9.36 12.29
N ASN A 98 -11.57 9.65 13.38
CA ASN A 98 -10.67 10.81 13.43
C ASN A 98 -9.53 10.66 12.41
N LYS A 99 -8.98 9.45 12.25
CA LYS A 99 -7.99 9.17 11.22
C LYS A 99 -8.58 9.23 9.83
N ALA A 100 -9.77 8.68 9.61
CA ALA A 100 -10.48 8.81 8.33
C ALA A 100 -10.63 10.28 7.91
N ILE A 101 -11.10 11.15 8.81
CA ILE A 101 -11.25 12.60 8.57
C ILE A 101 -9.89 13.25 8.26
N GLN A 102 -8.86 12.94 9.06
CA GLN A 102 -7.51 13.46 8.83
C GLN A 102 -7.02 13.12 7.42
N ARG A 103 -7.22 11.87 6.98
CA ARG A 103 -6.81 11.41 5.65
C ARG A 103 -7.62 12.06 4.53
N CYS A 104 -8.94 12.26 4.69
CA CYS A 104 -9.73 13.02 3.72
C CYS A 104 -9.15 14.43 3.45
N ILE A 105 -8.72 15.12 4.52
CA ILE A 105 -8.10 16.45 4.40
C ILE A 105 -6.73 16.35 3.72
N GLN A 106 -5.88 15.43 4.20
CA GLN A 106 -4.52 15.29 3.70
C GLN A 106 -4.49 14.89 2.21
N TYR A 107 -5.25 13.86 1.84
CA TYR A 107 -5.27 13.37 0.46
C TYR A 107 -6.00 14.33 -0.46
N GLY A 108 -7.07 14.97 0.01
CA GLY A 108 -7.72 16.04 -0.74
C GLY A 108 -6.79 17.24 -1.02
N TYR A 109 -5.82 17.52 -0.14
CA TYR A 109 -4.77 18.51 -0.40
C TYR A 109 -3.72 17.98 -1.37
N ALA A 110 -3.20 16.76 -1.15
CA ALA A 110 -2.23 16.12 -2.03
C ALA A 110 -2.71 16.17 -3.48
N ILE A 111 -3.93 15.71 -3.75
CA ILE A 111 -4.56 15.71 -5.08
C ILE A 111 -4.64 17.11 -5.71
N LYS A 112 -4.98 18.13 -4.94
CA LYS A 112 -5.21 19.48 -5.46
C LYS A 112 -3.94 20.30 -5.72
N SER A 113 -2.81 19.92 -5.12
CA SER A 113 -1.58 20.73 -5.22
C SER A 113 -0.82 20.63 -6.54
N GLU A 114 -1.31 19.86 -7.52
CA GLU A 114 -0.71 19.74 -8.85
C GLU A 114 -1.44 20.54 -9.93
N THR A 115 -1.63 21.84 -9.70
CA THR A 115 -1.83 22.80 -10.79
C THR A 115 -1.51 24.21 -10.31
N ASP A 116 -0.29 24.65 -10.59
CA ASP A 116 0.06 26.06 -10.88
C ASP A 116 1.05 26.09 -12.05
#